data_AF-A0A932XQI9-F1
#
_entry.id   AF-A0A932XQI9-F1
#
_cell.length_a   1.000
_cell.length_b   1.000
_cell.length_c   1.000
_cell.angle_alpha   90.00
_cell.angle_beta   90.00
_cell.angle_gamma   90.00
#
_symmetry.space_group_name_H-M   'P 1'
#
loop_
_entity.id
_entity.type
_entity.pdbx_description
1 polymer ?
#
loop_
_entity_poly.entity_id
_entity_poly.type
_entity_poly.pdbx_seq_one_letter_code
_entity_poly.pdbx_strand_id
1 'polypeptide(L)'
;YQRFKGEISSLLIERCETCVPGLAGLIEFQELSTPLTLEHFTQGPRGSFYGLPARPGRLFAPWTHARSPVPGLFLTGQDVMAPGITGAMMGGVKCTGVLDGAFGFFRLMGALRRSTARARHQPPEAGAVQPQDDRTARSA
;
A
#
# COMPACT_ATOMS: atom_id res chain seq x y z
N TYR A 1 12.15 -18.23 -16.20
CA TYR A 1 11.24 -17.43 -15.35
C TYR A 1 9.83 -17.38 -15.90
N GLN A 2 9.57 -16.87 -17.12
CA GLN A 2 8.20 -16.78 -17.66
C GLN A 2 7.47 -18.13 -17.76
N ARG A 3 8.17 -19.18 -18.21
CA ARG A 3 7.63 -20.55 -18.19
C ARG A 3 7.14 -20.98 -16.81
N PHE A 4 7.96 -20.78 -15.78
CA PHE A 4 7.63 -21.11 -14.39
C PHE A 4 6.41 -20.33 -13.89
N LYS A 5 6.29 -19.04 -14.27
CA LYS A 5 5.08 -18.26 -13.99
C LYS A 5 3.85 -18.88 -14.66
N GLY A 6 3.96 -19.27 -15.92
CA GLY A 6 2.89 -19.94 -16.66
C GLY A 6 2.44 -21.25 -15.99
N GLU A 7 3.40 -22.09 -15.56
CA GLU A 7 3.12 -23.35 -14.84
C GLU A 7 2.35 -23.10 -13.53
N ILE A 8 2.75 -22.10 -12.74
CA ILE A 8 2.03 -21.72 -11.50
C ILE A 8 0.64 -21.15 -11.83
N SER A 9 0.52 -20.27 -12.82
CA SER A 9 -0.77 -19.68 -13.22
C SER A 9 -1.77 -20.76 -13.61
N SER A 10 -1.38 -21.71 -14.47
CA SER A 10 -2.25 -22.81 -14.87
C SER A 10 -2.69 -23.66 -13.68
N LEU A 11 -1.76 -23.99 -12.76
CA LEU A 11 -2.07 -24.74 -11.55
C LEU A 11 -3.08 -24.00 -10.66
N LEU A 12 -2.91 -22.69 -10.46
CA LEU A 12 -3.82 -21.89 -9.63
C LEU A 12 -5.22 -21.82 -10.26
N ILE A 13 -5.31 -21.65 -11.58
CA ILE A 13 -6.59 -21.61 -12.30
C ILE A 13 -7.29 -22.96 -12.23
N GLU A 14 -6.58 -24.06 -12.45
CA GLU A 14 -7.14 -25.42 -12.31
C GLU A 14 -7.70 -25.64 -10.90
N ARG A 15 -7.02 -25.15 -9.85
CA ARG A 15 -7.54 -25.20 -8.48
C ARG A 15 -8.76 -24.33 -8.29
N CYS A 16 -8.77 -23.11 -8.80
CA CYS A 16 -9.92 -22.23 -8.71
C CYS A 16 -11.14 -22.81 -9.43
N GLU A 17 -10.97 -23.51 -10.54
CA GLU A 17 -12.04 -24.20 -11.28
C GLU A 17 -12.77 -25.23 -10.41
N THR A 18 -12.06 -25.90 -9.49
CA THR A 18 -12.69 -26.84 -8.53
C THR A 18 -13.57 -26.16 -7.48
N CYS A 19 -13.30 -24.88 -7.17
CA CYS A 19 -14.10 -24.09 -6.22
C CYS A 19 -15.20 -23.28 -6.92
N VAL A 20 -14.93 -22.84 -8.15
CA VAL A 20 -15.82 -22.01 -8.97
C VAL A 20 -15.80 -22.55 -10.42
N PRO A 21 -16.67 -23.51 -10.75
CA PRO A 21 -16.76 -24.05 -12.09
C PRO A 21 -17.12 -22.99 -13.13
N GLY A 22 -16.45 -23.02 -14.28
CA GLY A 22 -16.59 -22.06 -15.36
C GLY A 22 -15.70 -20.82 -15.25
N LEU A 23 -14.95 -20.66 -14.14
CA LEU A 23 -14.08 -19.49 -13.93
C LEU A 23 -13.04 -19.36 -15.05
N ALA A 24 -12.38 -20.47 -15.43
CA ALA A 24 -11.34 -20.44 -16.45
C ALA A 24 -11.84 -19.89 -17.80
N GLY A 25 -13.10 -20.14 -18.16
CA GLY A 25 -13.73 -19.64 -19.37
C GLY A 25 -14.05 -18.14 -19.35
N LEU A 26 -14.00 -17.51 -18.17
CA LEU A 26 -14.26 -16.07 -17.98
C LEU A 26 -12.97 -15.22 -17.92
N ILE A 27 -11.80 -15.85 -17.96
CA ILE A 27 -10.51 -15.15 -17.85
C ILE A 27 -10.15 -14.54 -19.21
N GLU A 28 -10.22 -13.21 -19.30
CA GLU A 28 -9.74 -12.44 -20.48
C GLU A 28 -8.23 -12.17 -20.40
N PHE A 29 -7.71 -11.94 -19.19
CA PHE A 29 -6.31 -11.59 -18.95
C PHE A 29 -5.79 -12.21 -17.65
N GLN A 30 -4.53 -12.65 -17.67
CA GLN A 30 -3.84 -13.18 -16.49
C GLN A 30 -2.42 -12.63 -16.38
N GLU A 31 -2.03 -12.25 -15.17
CA GLU A 31 -0.64 -11.95 -14.81
C GLU A 31 -0.33 -12.52 -13.42
N LEU A 32 0.83 -13.14 -13.29
CA LEU A 32 1.33 -13.62 -12.00
C LEU A 32 2.40 -12.68 -11.45
N SER A 33 2.29 -12.30 -10.19
CA SER A 33 3.38 -11.64 -9.46
C SER A 33 4.14 -12.66 -8.59
N THR A 34 5.46 -12.53 -8.50
CA THR A 34 6.31 -13.36 -7.62
C THR A 34 7.12 -12.48 -6.65
N PRO A 35 7.83 -13.05 -5.66
CA PRO A 35 8.73 -12.28 -4.81
C PRO A 35 9.75 -11.45 -5.61
N LEU A 36 10.24 -11.95 -6.75
CA LEU A 36 11.14 -11.18 -7.63
C LEU A 36 10.42 -9.99 -8.28
N THR A 37 9.14 -10.12 -8.61
CA THR A 37 8.31 -9.01 -9.09
C THR A 37 8.18 -7.93 -8.02
N LEU A 38 7.90 -8.33 -6.77
CA LEU A 38 7.78 -7.38 -5.65
C LEU A 38 9.12 -6.69 -5.37
N GLU A 39 10.22 -7.43 -5.31
CA GLU A 39 11.55 -6.85 -5.12
C GLU A 39 11.91 -5.87 -6.23
N HIS A 40 11.57 -6.18 -7.48
CA HIS A 40 11.77 -5.27 -8.60
C HIS A 40 11.01 -3.95 -8.43
N PHE A 41 9.72 -3.99 -8.07
CA PHE A 41 8.87 -2.79 -8.03
C PHE A 41 8.95 -2.00 -6.72
N THR A 42 9.10 -2.68 -5.57
CA THR A 42 9.05 -2.03 -4.25
C THR A 42 10.41 -1.95 -3.58
N GLN A 43 11.45 -2.57 -4.19
CA GLN A 43 12.79 -2.70 -3.59
C GLN A 43 12.76 -3.39 -2.22
N GLY A 44 11.67 -4.11 -1.93
CA GLY A 44 11.53 -4.90 -0.71
C GLY A 44 12.48 -6.09 -0.76
N PRO A 45 13.41 -6.24 0.20
CA PRO A 45 14.35 -7.36 0.20
C PRO A 45 13.61 -8.69 0.12
N ARG A 46 14.04 -9.57 -0.80
CA ARG A 46 13.42 -10.91 -1.00
C ARG A 46 11.92 -10.86 -1.32
N GLY A 47 11.45 -9.77 -1.91
CA GLY A 47 10.04 -9.58 -2.27
C GLY A 47 9.12 -9.29 -1.10
N SER A 48 9.63 -8.71 -0.01
CA SER A 48 8.79 -8.41 1.14
C SER A 48 7.81 -7.27 0.87
N PHE A 49 6.54 -7.61 0.71
CA PHE A 49 5.46 -6.65 0.43
C PHE A 49 5.02 -5.86 1.67
N TYR A 50 5.18 -6.41 2.87
CA TYR A 50 4.88 -5.72 4.13
C TYR A 50 6.14 -5.20 4.86
N GLY A 51 7.23 -5.01 4.13
CA GLY A 51 8.47 -4.49 4.69
C GLY A 51 9.09 -5.49 5.64
N LEU A 52 9.27 -5.12 6.89
CA LEU A 52 9.89 -6.01 7.86
C LEU A 52 8.87 -7.09 8.36
N PRO A 53 9.32 -8.26 8.83
CA PRO A 53 8.43 -9.32 9.29
C PRO A 53 7.74 -8.98 10.61
N ALA A 54 6.45 -9.30 10.77
CA ALA A 54 5.66 -9.02 11.98
C ALA A 54 5.95 -10.00 13.14
N ARG A 55 7.20 -10.05 13.60
CA ARG A 55 7.61 -10.85 14.76
C ARG A 55 7.42 -10.04 16.05
N PRO A 56 6.93 -10.63 17.16
CA PRO A 56 6.69 -9.91 18.41
C PRO A 56 7.89 -9.08 18.89
N GLY A 57 9.10 -9.66 18.88
CA GLY A 57 10.33 -8.97 19.28
C GLY A 57 10.70 -7.77 18.39
N ARG A 58 10.11 -7.66 17.19
CA ARG A 58 10.33 -6.54 16.27
C ARG A 58 9.31 -5.42 16.45
N LEU A 59 8.06 -5.76 16.75
CA LEU A 59 6.96 -4.78 16.84
C LEU A 59 7.23 -3.70 17.89
N PHE A 60 8.00 -4.05 18.92
CA PHE A 60 8.37 -3.16 20.02
C PHE A 60 9.84 -2.76 20.03
N ALA A 61 10.56 -3.02 18.93
CA ALA A 61 11.98 -2.70 18.88
C ALA A 61 12.20 -1.18 18.75
N PRO A 62 13.20 -0.58 19.41
CA PRO A 62 13.40 0.87 19.36
C PRO A 62 13.60 1.44 17.96
N TRP A 63 14.15 0.64 17.03
CA TRP A 63 14.40 1.02 15.64
C TRP A 63 13.15 0.99 14.75
N THR A 64 11.99 0.54 15.26
CA THR A 64 10.69 0.69 14.60
C THR A 64 9.89 1.88 15.15
N HIS A 65 10.49 2.72 16.01
CA HIS A 65 9.83 3.91 16.51
C HIS A 65 9.86 5.05 15.50
N ALA A 66 8.89 5.96 15.60
CA ALA A 66 8.83 7.12 14.71
C ALA A 66 10.00 8.09 14.94
N ARG A 67 10.55 8.16 16.15
CA ARG A 67 11.78 8.90 16.44
C ARG A 67 12.96 7.95 16.29
N SER A 68 13.84 8.23 15.33
CA SER A 68 15.07 7.46 15.17
C SER A 68 16.15 7.94 16.15
N PRO A 69 17.23 7.15 16.36
CA PRO A 69 18.41 7.59 17.10
C PRO A 69 19.19 8.72 16.43
N VAL A 70 18.97 8.96 15.13
CA VAL A 70 19.66 10.00 14.36
C VAL A 70 18.92 11.33 14.55
N PRO A 71 19.56 12.39 15.08
CA PRO A 71 18.91 13.68 15.29
C PRO A 71 18.31 14.25 14.00
N GLY A 72 17.06 14.68 14.07
CA GLY A 72 16.34 15.25 12.92
C GLY A 72 15.75 14.21 11.94
N LEU A 73 16.04 12.92 12.11
CA LEU A 73 15.48 11.85 11.28
C LEU A 73 14.30 11.16 11.98
N PHE A 74 13.15 11.19 11.33
CA PHE A 74 11.92 10.55 11.79
C PHE A 74 11.44 9.51 10.77
N LEU A 75 10.90 8.42 11.28
CA LEU A 75 10.41 7.29 10.49
C LEU A 75 8.88 7.33 10.44
N THR A 76 8.33 6.90 9.30
CA THR A 76 6.88 6.80 9.05
C THR A 76 6.59 5.52 8.27
N GLY A 77 5.32 5.26 7.96
CA GLY A 77 4.91 4.10 7.17
C GLY A 77 4.67 2.86 8.02
N GLN A 78 4.46 1.73 7.34
CA GLN A 78 3.93 0.51 7.97
C GLN A 78 4.86 -0.04 9.03
N ASP A 79 6.18 0.13 8.86
CA ASP A 79 7.16 -0.40 9.79
C ASP A 79 7.19 0.29 11.15
N VAL A 80 6.58 1.48 11.24
CA VAL A 80 6.49 2.27 12.47
C VAL A 80 5.24 1.95 13.31
N MET A 81 4.26 1.29 12.70
CA MET A 81 2.96 1.04 13.32
C MET A 81 2.48 -0.40 13.11
N ALA A 82 2.12 -0.76 11.88
CA ALA A 82 1.58 -2.07 11.53
C ALA A 82 1.67 -2.30 10.01
N PRO A 83 1.73 -3.55 9.53
CA PRO A 83 1.71 -3.85 8.10
C PRO A 83 0.44 -3.34 7.41
N GLY A 84 0.55 -3.00 6.13
CA GLY A 84 -0.57 -2.60 5.28
C GLY A 84 -0.89 -1.11 5.25
N ILE A 85 -1.86 -0.74 4.40
CA ILE A 85 -2.18 0.67 4.07
C ILE A 85 -2.59 1.47 5.31
N THR A 86 -3.51 0.94 6.11
CA THR A 86 -3.97 1.60 7.34
C THR A 86 -2.83 1.77 8.34
N GLY A 87 -1.97 0.77 8.48
CA GLY A 87 -0.80 0.84 9.34
C GLY A 87 0.21 1.87 8.84
N ALA A 88 0.46 1.95 7.54
CA ALA A 88 1.30 2.98 6.93
C ALA A 88 0.76 4.40 7.17
N MET A 89 -0.54 4.59 6.96
CA MET A 89 -1.21 5.86 7.22
C MET A 89 -1.07 6.27 8.69
N MET A 90 -1.37 5.35 9.61
CA MET A 90 -1.23 5.61 11.06
C MET A 90 0.22 5.83 11.49
N GLY A 91 1.19 5.20 10.81
CA GLY A 91 2.62 5.48 10.97
C GLY A 91 2.96 6.94 10.66
N GLY A 92 2.35 7.53 9.63
CA GLY A 92 2.47 8.96 9.31
C GLY A 92 1.86 9.87 10.40
N VAL A 93 0.67 9.51 10.89
CA VAL A 93 0.01 10.23 12.01
C VAL A 93 0.88 10.18 13.28
N LYS A 94 1.43 9.00 13.60
CA LYS A 94 2.32 8.80 14.75
C LYS A 94 3.61 9.62 14.62
N CYS A 95 4.24 9.62 13.45
CA CYS A 95 5.42 10.45 13.17
C CYS A 95 5.13 11.94 13.40
N THR A 96 4.05 12.44 12.81
CA THR A 96 3.65 13.84 12.96
C THR A 96 3.32 14.19 14.41
N GLY A 97 2.66 13.28 15.13
CA GLY A 97 2.38 13.46 16.56
C GLY A 97 3.65 13.55 17.41
N VAL A 98 4.70 12.79 17.07
CA VAL A 98 6.01 12.84 17.74
C VAL A 98 6.77 14.14 17.41
N LEU A 99 6.56 14.71 16.23
CA LEU A 99 7.10 16.01 15.83
C LEU A 99 6.43 17.18 16.58
N ASP A 100 5.11 17.14 16.76
CA ASP A 100 4.30 18.22 17.39
C ASP A 100 4.24 18.12 18.94
N GLY A 101 5.03 17.22 19.55
CA GLY A 101 5.21 17.12 21.01
C GLY A 101 4.14 16.29 21.74
N ALA A 102 4.09 16.42 23.08
CA ALA A 102 3.31 15.52 23.96
C ALA A 102 1.80 15.44 23.64
N PHE A 103 1.23 16.48 23.03
CA PHE A 103 -0.19 16.53 22.61
C PHE A 103 -0.36 16.52 21.08
N GLY A 104 0.71 16.32 20.32
CA GLY A 104 0.72 16.43 18.87
C GLY A 104 -0.26 15.50 18.18
N PHE A 105 -0.36 14.26 18.66
CA PHE A 105 -1.32 13.28 18.15
C PHE A 105 -2.77 13.77 18.28
N PHE A 106 -3.17 14.27 19.46
CA PHE A 106 -4.54 14.76 19.71
C PHE A 106 -4.84 16.01 18.91
N ARG A 107 -3.87 16.94 18.79
CA ARG A 107 -3.99 18.15 17.97
C ARG A 107 -4.22 17.79 16.49
N LEU A 108 -3.42 16.88 15.96
CA LEU A 108 -3.53 16.38 14.59
C LEU A 108 -4.89 15.72 14.34
N MET A 109 -5.31 14.80 15.21
CA MET A 109 -6.61 14.13 15.07
C MET A 109 -7.78 15.13 15.14
N GLY A 110 -7.69 16.13 16.02
CA GLY A 110 -8.68 17.22 16.08
C GLY A 110 -8.72 18.05 14.81
N ALA A 111 -7.55 18.36 14.23
CA ALA A 111 -7.45 19.09 12.96
C ALA A 111 -8.04 18.28 11.79
N LEU A 112 -7.73 16.99 11.70
CA LEU A 112 -8.25 16.08 10.66
C LEU A 112 -9.78 15.93 10.72
N ARG A 113 -10.35 15.88 11.93
CA ARG A 113 -11.83 15.85 12.08
C ARG A 113 -12.48 17.13 11.55
N ARG A 114 -11.85 18.29 11.77
CA ARG A 114 -12.36 19.57 11.25
C ARG A 114 -12.19 19.69 9.73
N SER A 115 -11.07 19.23 9.17
CA SER A 115 -10.82 19.29 7.73
C SER A 115 -11.74 18.35 6.95
N THR A 116 -11.99 17.15 7.46
CA THR A 116 -12.93 16.19 6.85
C THR A 116 -14.38 16.65 6.93
N ALA A 117 -14.79 17.29 8.03
CA ALA A 117 -16.11 17.94 8.13
C ALA A 117 -16.27 19.07 7.10
N ARG A 118 -15.22 19.87 6.89
CA ARG A 118 -15.19 20.94 5.88
C ARG A 118 -15.21 20.40 4.44
N ALA A 119 -14.46 19.34 4.15
CA ALA A 119 -14.43 18.69 2.84
C ALA A 119 -15.78 18.04 2.47
N ARG A 120 -16.51 17.51 3.47
CA ARG A 120 -17.88 16.99 3.26
C ARG A 120 -18.92 18.07 2.98
N HIS A 121 -18.66 19.31 3.41
CA HIS A 121 -19.53 20.47 3.15
C HIS A 121 -19.18 21.22 1.87
N GLN A 122 -18.01 20.99 1.27
CA GLN A 122 -17.68 21.48 -0.06
C GLN A 122 -18.39 20.55 -1.08
N PRO A 123 -19.27 21.06 -1.96
CA PRO A 123 -19.78 20.24 -3.06
C PRO A 123 -18.59 19.75 -3.89
N PRO A 124 -18.64 18.54 -4.48
CA PRO A 124 -17.55 18.06 -5.32
C PRO A 124 -17.29 19.13 -6.38
N GLU A 125 -16.06 19.63 -6.45
CA GLU A 125 -15.67 20.45 -7.60
C GLU A 125 -15.96 19.59 -8.83
N ALA A 126 -16.83 20.10 -9.71
CA ALA A 126 -17.12 19.49 -10.99
C ALA A 126 -15.79 19.43 -11.75
N GLY A 127 -15.07 18.32 -11.59
CA GLY A 127 -13.90 18.03 -12.38
C GLY A 127 -14.35 18.05 -13.83
N ALA A 128 -13.91 19.06 -14.57
CA ALA A 128 -14.00 19.06 -16.01
C ALA A 128 -13.33 17.77 -16.47
N VAL A 129 -14.13 16.80 -16.93
CA VAL A 129 -13.64 15.68 -17.72
C VAL A 129 -13.07 16.31 -18.98
N GLN A 130 -11.75 16.52 -19.01
CA GLN A 130 -11.07 16.84 -20.26
C GLN A 130 -11.30 15.65 -21.20
N PRO A 131 -11.80 15.87 -22.42
CA PRO A 131 -12.03 14.78 -23.36
C PRO A 131 -10.70 14.07 -23.62
N GLN A 132 -10.64 12.77 -23.34
CA GLN A 132 -9.57 11.91 -23.80
C GLN A 132 -9.61 11.89 -25.33
N ASP A 133 -8.61 12.50 -25.96
CA ASP A 133 -8.43 12.49 -27.40
C ASP A 133 -7.93 11.10 -27.82
N ASP A 134 -8.84 10.30 -28.38
CA ASP A 134 -8.70 8.88 -28.67
C ASP A 134 -7.87 8.61 -29.95
N ARG A 135 -6.76 9.33 -30.13
CA ARG A 135 -5.96 9.37 -31.38
C ARG A 135 -4.54 8.80 -31.29
N THR A 136 -4.26 7.89 -30.38
CA THR A 136 -2.96 7.18 -30.34
C THR A 136 -3.04 5.65 -30.39
N ALA A 137 -4.18 5.07 -30.76
CA ALA A 137 -4.34 3.64 -31.02
C ALA A 137 -4.11 3.22 -32.49
N ARG A 138 -3.35 3.99 -33.27
CA ARG A 138 -2.92 3.61 -34.64
C ARG A 138 -1.47 4.03 -34.94
N SER A 139 -0.50 3.48 -34.22
CA SER A 139 0.83 3.11 -34.75
C SER A 139 1.76 2.65 -33.62
N ALA A 140 1.84 1.34 -33.41
CA ALA A 140 3.03 0.62 -32.94
C ALA A 140 2.77 -0.88 -33.07
#